data_AF-A0A967L8U7-F1
#
_entry.id   AF-A0A967L8U7-F1
#
_cell.length_a   1.000
_cell.length_b   1.000
_cell.length_c   1.000
_cell.angle_alpha   90.00
_cell.angle_beta   90.00
_cell.angle_gamma   90.00
#
_symmetry.space_group_name_H-M   'P 1'
#
loop_
_entity.id
_entity.type
_entity.pdbx_description
1 polymer ?
#
loop_
_entity_poly.entity_id
_entity_poly.type
_entity_poly.pdbx_seq_one_letter_code
_entity_poly.pdbx_strand_id
1 'polypeptide(L)' 'MSTGNFENWAGTITDIGPIYPFVGSEMLWFILGLAFWIWWHVLQTKRENATYEEEKRRFGSAESLRKIVSNESAENP' A
#
# COMPACT_ATOMS: atom_id res chain seq x y z
N MET A 1 38.88 -11.70 -9.54
CA MET A 1 38.28 -10.46 -10.09
C MET A 1 37.93 -9.59 -8.91
N SER A 2 38.53 -8.39 -8.81
CA SER A 2 38.16 -7.39 -7.81
C SER A 2 36.84 -6.76 -8.24
N THR A 3 35.80 -6.85 -7.42
CA THR A 3 34.45 -6.29 -7.69
C THR A 3 34.32 -4.82 -7.27
N GLY A 4 35.40 -4.18 -6.84
CA GLY A 4 35.44 -2.76 -6.50
C GLY A 4 36.72 -2.10 -7.02
N ASN A 5 36.58 -0.89 -7.58
CA ASN A 5 37.68 -0.05 -8.09
C ASN A 5 38.43 0.68 -6.96
N PHE A 6 38.53 0.12 -5.76
CA PHE A 6 39.07 0.82 -4.60
C PHE A 6 39.94 -0.10 -3.74
N GLU A 7 41.13 0.35 -3.39
CA GLU A 7 42.10 -0.39 -2.57
C GLU A 7 42.03 -0.03 -1.08
N ASN A 8 41.37 1.08 -0.70
CA ASN A 8 41.32 1.58 0.68
C ASN A 8 40.04 2.40 0.98
N TRP A 9 39.43 2.17 2.16
CA TRP A 9 38.25 2.89 2.68
C TRP A 9 38.60 4.17 3.46
N ALA A 10 39.88 4.50 3.60
CA ALA A 10 40.35 5.69 4.31
C ALA A 10 40.36 6.98 3.45
N GLY A 11 39.95 6.92 2.18
CA GLY A 11 39.83 8.09 1.31
C GLY A 11 38.53 8.87 1.52
N THR A 12 38.46 10.09 0.99
CA THR A 12 37.22 10.89 1.02
C THR A 12 36.13 10.18 0.22
N ILE A 13 34.98 9.90 0.85
CA ILE A 13 33.86 9.16 0.23
C ILE A 13 33.37 9.83 -1.06
N THR A 14 33.57 11.15 -1.21
CA THR A 14 33.24 11.91 -2.43
C THR A 14 34.08 11.54 -3.65
N ASP A 15 35.28 10.97 -3.47
CA ASP A 15 36.17 10.57 -4.57
C ASP A 15 35.86 9.15 -5.06
N ILE A 16 35.04 8.41 -4.30
CA ILE A 16 34.54 7.09 -4.65
C ILE A 16 33.34 7.32 -5.56
N GLY A 17 33.48 6.97 -6.85
CA GLY A 17 32.41 7.07 -7.84
C GLY A 17 31.16 6.25 -7.48
N PRO A 18 30.19 6.11 -8.40
CA PRO A 18 28.92 5.42 -8.14
C PRO A 18 29.11 4.07 -7.44
N ILE A 19 28.67 3.98 -6.18
CA ILE A 19 28.84 2.79 -5.33
C ILE A 19 27.82 1.68 -5.61
N TYR A 20 26.79 1.96 -6.39
CA TYR A 20 25.79 0.97 -6.83
C TYR A 20 25.23 1.33 -8.23
N PRO A 21 24.56 0.38 -8.92
CA PRO A 21 23.95 0.64 -10.23
C PRO A 21 22.80 1.66 -10.15
N PHE A 22 22.66 2.50 -11.18
CA PHE A 22 21.58 3.50 -11.31
C PHE A 22 21.60 4.65 -10.28
N VAL A 23 22.75 4.96 -9.69
CA VAL A 23 22.95 6.21 -8.91
C VAL A 23 22.50 7.42 -9.73
N GLY A 24 21.70 8.30 -9.13
CA GLY A 24 21.07 9.45 -9.78
C GLY A 24 19.66 9.19 -10.33
N SER A 25 19.20 7.93 -10.41
CA SER A 25 17.83 7.59 -10.84
C SER A 25 16.83 7.50 -9.68
N GLU A 26 17.26 7.74 -8.45
CA GLU A 26 16.47 7.56 -7.23
C GLU A 26 15.19 8.39 -7.28
N MET A 27 15.29 9.63 -7.75
CA MET A 27 14.14 10.54 -7.87
C MET A 27 13.11 10.06 -8.90
N LEU A 28 13.56 9.46 -10.01
CA LEU A 28 12.68 8.89 -11.01
C LEU A 28 11.87 7.74 -10.41
N TRP A 29 12.56 6.78 -9.78
CA TRP A 29 11.91 5.64 -9.14
C TRP A 29 11.01 6.04 -7.98
N PHE A 30 11.41 7.04 -7.21
CA PHE A 30 10.57 7.60 -6.16
C PHE A 30 9.27 8.17 -6.72
N ILE A 31 9.33 8.99 -7.78
CA ILE A 31 8.14 9.56 -8.42
C ILE A 31 7.23 8.47 -8.98
N LEU A 32 7.80 7.47 -9.66
CA LEU A 32 7.03 6.35 -10.22
C LEU A 32 6.33 5.55 -9.12
N GLY A 33 7.05 5.22 -8.05
CA GLY A 33 6.50 4.52 -6.89
C GLY A 33 5.41 5.34 -6.20
N LEU A 34 5.61 6.64 -6.02
CA LEU A 34 4.64 7.54 -5.42
C LEU A 34 3.38 7.67 -6.28
N ALA A 35 3.52 7.83 -7.60
CA ALA A 35 2.40 7.91 -8.53
C ALA A 35 1.57 6.61 -8.52
N PHE A 36 2.25 5.46 -8.55
CA PHE A 36 1.60 4.15 -8.44
C PHE A 36 0.87 3.99 -7.10
N TRP A 37 1.50 4.40 -6.00
CA TRP A 37 0.90 4.33 -4.66
C TRP A 37 -0.37 5.18 -4.55
N ILE A 38 -0.34 6.43 -5.04
CA ILE A 38 -1.53 7.30 -5.06
C ILE A 38 -2.63 6.71 -5.93
N TRP A 39 -2.30 6.25 -7.15
CA TRP A 39 -3.26 5.58 -8.01
C TRP A 39 -3.93 4.42 -7.29
N TRP A 40 -3.12 3.55 -6.68
CA TRP A 40 -3.61 2.36 -5.98
C TRP A 40 -4.62 2.71 -4.90
N HIS A 41 -4.31 3.69 -4.05
CA HIS A 41 -5.22 4.16 -3.00
C HIS A 41 -6.54 4.68 -3.56
N VAL A 42 -6.50 5.47 -4.64
CA VAL A 42 -7.72 5.95 -5.30
C VAL A 42 -8.58 4.79 -5.79
N LEU A 43 -7.98 3.77 -6.40
CA LEU A 43 -8.72 2.59 -6.88
C LEU A 43 -9.29 1.77 -5.71
N GLN A 44 -8.49 1.59 -4.64
CA GLN A 44 -8.91 0.86 -3.45
C GLN A 44 -10.10 1.54 -2.77
N THR A 45 -10.04 2.85 -2.51
CA THR A 45 -11.15 3.61 -1.92
C THR A 45 -12.41 3.54 -2.76
N LYS A 46 -12.30 3.63 -4.10
CA LYS A 46 -13.48 3.50 -4.99
C LYS A 46 -14.14 2.13 -4.89
N ARG A 47 -13.35 1.07 -4.77
CA ARG A 47 -13.86 -0.29 -4.61
C ARG A 47 -14.52 -0.49 -3.26
N GLU A 48 -13.87 -0.04 -2.19
CA GLU A 48 -14.41 -0.12 -0.83
C GLU A 48 -15.72 0.67 -0.71
N ASN A 49 -15.81 1.87 -1.28
CA ASN A 49 -17.05 2.65 -1.26
C ASN A 49 -18.24 1.92 -1.92
N ALA A 50 -18.00 1.23 -3.05
CA ALA A 50 -19.05 0.48 -3.73
C ALA A 50 -19.57 -0.66 -2.85
N THR A 51 -18.66 -1.43 -2.24
CA THR A 51 -19.03 -2.50 -1.30
C THR A 51 -19.74 -1.94 -0.07
N TYR A 52 -19.27 -0.84 0.50
CA TYR A 52 -19.92 -0.17 1.63
C TYR A 52 -21.35 0.29 1.32
N GLU A 53 -21.63 0.79 0.12
CA GLU A 53 -22.99 1.17 -0.26
C GLU A 53 -23.92 -0.05 -0.39
N GLU A 54 -23.43 -1.16 -0.94
CA GLU A 54 -24.19 -2.41 -1.02
C GLU A 54 -24.49 -2.97 0.38
N GLU A 55 -23.51 -2.97 1.27
CA GLU A 55 -23.69 -3.40 2.67
C GLU A 55 -24.66 -2.50 3.42
N LYS A 56 -24.55 -1.17 3.28
CA LYS A 56 -25.50 -0.23 3.87
C LYS A 56 -26.93 -0.48 3.37
N ARG A 57 -27.11 -0.86 2.11
CA ARG A 57 -28.44 -1.21 1.58
C ARG A 57 -28.97 -2.53 2.15
N ARG A 58 -28.12 -3.55 2.33
CA ARG A 58 -28.53 -4.87 2.84
C ARG A 58 -28.76 -4.88 4.35
N PHE A 59 -27.96 -4.15 5.10
CA PHE A 59 -27.89 -4.22 6.56
C PHE A 59 -28.15 -2.91 7.29
N GLY A 60 -28.29 -1.78 6.57
CA GLY A 60 -28.43 -0.46 7.20
C GLY A 60 -29.83 -0.13 7.71
N SER A 61 -30.86 -0.92 7.42
CA SER A 61 -32.19 -0.69 7.99
C SER A 61 -32.27 -1.26 9.42
N ALA A 62 -32.81 -0.48 10.35
CA ALA A 62 -33.01 -0.91 11.74
C ALA A 62 -33.85 -2.21 11.83
N GLU A 63 -34.70 -2.45 10.83
CA GLU A 63 -35.49 -3.67 10.69
C GLU A 63 -34.65 -4.89 10.26
N SER A 64 -33.71 -4.73 9.32
CA SER A 64 -32.77 -5.79 8.91
C SER A 64 -31.86 -6.21 10.07
N LEU A 65 -31.35 -5.24 10.82
CA LEU A 65 -30.54 -5.49 12.02
C LEU A 65 -31.34 -6.18 13.13
N ARG A 66 -32.58 -5.73 13.39
CA ARG A 66 -33.46 -6.39 14.36
C ARG A 66 -33.76 -7.84 13.98
N LYS A 67 -33.98 -8.10 12.68
CA LYS A 67 -34.23 -9.45 12.16
C LYS A 67 -33.03 -10.38 12.35
N ILE A 68 -31.82 -9.89 12.09
CA ILE A 68 -30.58 -10.66 12.29
C ILE A 68 -30.39 -10.99 13.78
N VAL A 69 -30.48 -9.98 14.65
CA VAL A 69 -30.35 -10.15 16.11
C VAL A 69 -31.42 -11.10 16.67
N SER A 70 -32.66 -11.01 16.19
CA SER A 70 -33.73 -11.92 16.62
C SER A 70 -33.53 -13.35 16.14
N ASN A 71 -32.95 -13.56 14.95
CA ASN A 71 -32.64 -14.90 14.44
C ASN A 71 -31.49 -15.54 15.23
N GLU A 72 -30.43 -14.77 15.51
CA GLU A 72 -29.28 -15.25 16.30
C GLU A 72 -29.69 -15.61 17.74
N SER A 73 -30.58 -14.82 18.35
CA SER A 73 -31.13 -15.10 19.68
C SER A 73 -32.08 -16.31 19.71
N ALA A 74 -32.64 -16.70 18.57
CA ALA A 74 -33.52 -17.87 18.46
C ALA A 74 -32.75 -19.17 18.17
N GLU A 75 -31.53 -19.07 17.64
CA GLU A 75 -30.67 -20.22 17.30
C GLU A 75 -29.79 -20.66 18.48
N ASN A 76 -29.57 -19.81 19.48
CA ASN A 76 -28.82 -20.14 20.70
C ASN A 76 -29.75 -20.10 21.94
N PRO A 77 -30.36 -21.24 22.34
CA PRO A 77 -31.30 -21.32 23.46
C PRO A 77 -30.66 -21.14 24.85
#